data_AF-A0A8I1QHY6-F1
#
_entry.id   AF-A0A8I1QHY6-F1
#
_cell.length_a   1.000
_cell.length_b   1.000
_cell.length_c   1.000
_cell.angle_alpha   90.00
_cell.angle_beta   90.00
_cell.angle_gamma   90.00
#
_symmetry.space_group_name_H-M   'P 1'
#
loop_
_entity.id
_entity.type
_entity.pdbx_description
1 polymer ?
#
loop_
_entity_poly.entity_id
_entity_poly.type
_entity_poly.pdbx_seq_one_letter_code
_entity_poly.pdbx_strand_id
1 'polypeptide(L)' 'IKSAEQGAAEGAPFIQSHIINVTEKAFDDFAASGTDTAANRKILGLS' A
#
# COMPACT_ATOMS: atom_id res chain seq x y z
N ILE A 1 33.93 -0.57 14.25
CA ILE A 1 32.89 0.07 13.41
C ILE A 1 32.31 -1.03 12.54
N LYS A 2 31.00 -1.28 12.65
CA LYS A 2 30.34 -2.33 11.87
C LYS A 2 30.27 -1.89 10.39
N SER A 3 30.58 -2.78 9.45
CA SER A 3 30.49 -2.45 8.02
C SER A 3 29.03 -2.47 7.54
N ALA A 4 28.74 -1.75 6.46
CA ALA A 4 27.41 -1.72 5.88
C ALA A 4 26.98 -3.10 5.37
N GLU A 5 27.92 -3.86 4.82
CA GLU A 5 27.71 -5.23 4.33
C GLU A 5 27.31 -6.17 5.46
N GLN A 6 27.98 -6.05 6.61
CA GLN A 6 27.65 -6.84 7.79
C GLN A 6 26.24 -6.49 8.32
N GLY A 7 25.89 -5.20 8.36
CA GLY A 7 24.55 -4.77 8.76
C GLY A 7 23.45 -5.29 7.82
N ALA A 8 23.68 -5.25 6.51
CA ALA A 8 22.73 -5.75 5.52
C ALA A 8 22.56 -7.28 5.61
N ALA A 9 23.67 -8.02 5.79
CA ALA A 9 23.64 -9.48 5.94
C ALA A 9 22.87 -9.93 7.19
N GLU A 10 22.98 -9.18 8.29
CA GLU A 10 22.23 -9.46 9.53
C GLU A 10 20.76 -8.99 9.45
N GLY A 11 20.47 -7.90 8.74
CA GLY A 11 19.14 -7.32 8.64
C GLY A 11 18.21 -8.02 7.64
N ALA A 12 18.74 -8.60 6.56
CA ALA A 12 17.92 -9.23 5.53
C ALA A 12 17.06 -10.41 6.05
N PRO A 13 17.58 -11.35 6.86
CA PRO A 13 16.76 -12.42 7.44
C PRO A 13 15.70 -11.90 8.42
N PHE A 14 15.99 -10.82 9.14
CA PHE A 14 15.04 -10.19 10.06
C PHE A 14 13.86 -9.57 9.30
N ILE A 15 14.13 -8.80 8.25
CA ILE A 15 13.09 -8.24 7.38
C ILE A 15 12.29 -9.37 6.74
N GLN A 16 12.94 -10.40 6.21
CA GLN A 16 12.26 -11.52 5.55
C GLN A 16 11.31 -12.30 6.48
N SER A 17 11.66 -12.44 7.77
CA SER A 17 10.82 -13.13 8.76
C SER A 17 9.66 -12.28 9.30
N HIS A 18 9.72 -10.95 9.14
CA HIS A 18 8.73 -10.01 9.68
C HIS A 18 7.99 -9.23 8.60
N ILE A 19 8.26 -9.49 7.32
CA ILE A 19 7.56 -8.84 6.23
C ILE A 19 6.11 -9.30 6.21
N ILE A 20 5.19 -8.35 6.34
CA ILE A 20 3.76 -8.60 6.19
C ILE A 20 3.50 -8.78 4.69
N ASN A 21 2.81 -9.87 4.32
CA ASN A 21 2.43 -10.12 2.94
C ASN A 21 1.59 -8.96 2.40
N VAL A 22 1.99 -8.42 1.26
CA VAL A 22 1.17 -7.44 0.54
C VAL A 22 -0.16 -8.08 0.16
N THR A 23 -1.22 -7.30 0.18
CA THR A 23 -2.54 -7.76 -0.25
C THR A 23 -2.48 -8.12 -1.73
N GLU A 24 -2.97 -9.31 -2.09
CA GLU A 24 -3.03 -9.77 -3.49
C GLU A 24 -3.86 -8.82 -4.39
N LYS A 25 -4.74 -8.04 -3.76
CA LYS A 25 -5.51 -6.98 -4.41
C LYS A 25 -4.71 -5.68 -4.41
N ALA A 26 -4.41 -5.18 -5.60
CA ALA A 26 -3.83 -3.87 -5.79
C ALA A 26 -4.76 -2.80 -5.22
N PHE A 27 -4.20 -1.85 -4.47
CA PHE A 27 -4.93 -0.70 -3.91
C PHE A 27 -5.57 0.16 -5.02
N ASP A 28 -5.10 0.02 -6.26
CA ASP A 28 -5.62 0.71 -7.45
C ASP A 28 -7.10 0.43 -7.74
N ASP A 29 -7.65 -0.74 -7.35
CA ASP A 29 -9.08 -1.01 -7.55
C ASP A 29 -9.99 -0.07 -6.72
N PHE A 30 -9.47 0.50 -5.63
CA PHE A 30 -10.19 1.53 -4.85
C PHE A 30 -10.17 2.89 -5.55
N ALA A 31 -9.12 3.19 -6.31
CA ALA A 31 -8.98 4.45 -7.06
C ALA A 31 -9.58 4.37 -8.47
N ALA A 32 -9.67 3.17 -9.06
CA ALA A 32 -10.19 2.90 -10.39
C ALA A 32 -11.72 2.76 -10.43
N SER A 33 -12.40 2.68 -9.27
CA SER A 33 -13.85 2.87 -9.22
C SER A 33 -14.12 4.35 -9.53
N GLY A 34 -14.27 4.64 -10.83
CA GLY A 34 -14.47 5.98 -11.35
C GLY A 34 -15.46 6.74 -10.48
N THR A 35 -15.07 7.93 -10.04
CA THR A 35 -15.92 8.80 -9.23
C THR A 35 -17.13 9.18 -10.05
N ASP A 36 -18.24 8.45 -9.86
CA ASP A 36 -19.52 8.79 -10.45
C ASP A 36 -19.93 10.15 -9.91
N THR A 37 -19.67 11.16 -10.72
CA THR A 37 -19.87 12.55 -10.34
C THR A 37 -21.35 12.84 -10.12
N ALA A 38 -22.25 12.09 -10.77
CA ALA A 38 -23.69 12.19 -10.55
C ALA A 38 -24.10 11.57 -9.21
N ALA A 39 -23.54 10.40 -8.86
CA ALA A 39 -23.73 9.81 -7.54
C ALA A 39 -23.19 10.73 -6.42
N ASN A 40 -21.98 11.29 -6.61
CA ASN A 40 -21.38 12.22 -5.66
C ASN A 40 -22.21 13.50 -5.49
N ARG A 41 -22.72 14.09 -6.57
CA ARG A 41 -23.62 15.25 -6.51
C ARG A 41 -24.92 14.95 -5.75
N LYS A 42 -25.52 13.77 -5.97
CA LYS A 42 -26.71 13.33 -5.24
C LYS A 42 -26.44 13.14 -3.75
N ILE A 43 -25.29 12.54 -3.38
CA ILE A 43 -24.87 12.38 -1.98
C ILE A 43 -24.64 13.74 -1.32
N LEU A 44 -24.09 14.70 -2.05
CA LEU A 44 -23.83 16.07 -1.59
C LEU A 44 -25.07 16.99 -1.61
N GLY A 45 -26.23 16.50 -2.08
CA GLY A 45 -27.46 17.31 -2.17
C GLY A 45 -27.41 18.41 -3.24
N LEU A 46 -26.48 18.31 -4.19
CA LEU A 46 -26.28 19.24 -5.29
C LEU A 46 -27.06 18.71 -6.51
N SER A 47 -28.36 18.99 -6.58
CA SER A 47 -29.21 18.69 -7.75
C SER A 47 -29.13 19.78 -8.81
#